data_AF-A0A934BU98-F1
#
_entry.id   AF-A0A934BU98-F1
#
_cell.length_a   1.000
_cell.length_b   1.000
_cell.length_c   1.000
_cell.angle_alpha   90.00
_cell.angle_beta   90.00
_cell.angle_gamma   90.00
#
_symmetry.space_group_name_H-M   'P 1'
#
loop_
_entity.id
_entity.type
_entity.pdbx_description
1 polymer ?
#
loop_
_entity_poly.entity_id
_entity_poly.type
_entity_poly.pdbx_seq_one_letter_code
_entity_poly.pdbx_strand_id
1 'polypeptide(L)' 'MASSTLSNWVKAYKAGKLGEVGKNYRPLTELEMELRNAKKELAEVRMERDILKNAAAYFAKESQRGAR' A
#
# COMPACT_ATOMS: atom_id res chain seq x y z
N MET A 1 9.31 15.24 9.08
CA MET A 1 9.87 14.62 7.85
C MET A 1 10.03 13.13 8.10
N ALA A 2 9.29 12.26 7.39
CA ALA A 2 9.46 10.82 7.53
C ALA A 2 10.88 10.43 7.09
N SER A 3 11.63 9.74 7.95
CA SER A 3 12.99 9.31 7.64
C SER A 3 12.94 8.23 6.57
N SER A 4 13.43 8.52 5.36
CA SER A 4 13.49 7.51 4.30
C SER A 4 14.40 6.35 4.70
N THR A 5 14.17 5.17 4.13
CA THR A 5 15.03 3.99 4.36
C THR A 5 16.50 4.32 4.10
N LEU A 6 16.78 5.07 3.03
CA LEU A 6 18.12 5.55 2.72
C LEU A 6 18.69 6.48 3.81
N SER A 7 17.87 7.41 4.32
CA SER A 7 18.30 8.29 5.42
C SER A 7 18.66 7.50 6.68
N ASN A 8 17.90 6.43 6.98
CA ASN A 8 18.20 5.54 8.10
C ASN A 8 19.50 4.78 7.89
N TRP A 9 19.78 4.31 6.67
CA TRP A 9 21.04 3.64 6.33
C TRP A 9 22.25 4.58 6.43
N VAL A 10 22.13 5.81 5.92
CA VAL A 10 23.18 6.83 6.03
C VAL A 10 23.48 7.16 7.49
N LYS A 11 22.45 7.28 8.34
CA LYS A 11 22.62 7.50 9.78
C LYS A 11 23.27 6.30 10.46
N ALA A 12 22.84 5.08 10.16
CA ALA A 12 23.42 3.85 10.71
C ALA A 12 24.88 3.69 10.32
N TYR A 13 25.24 4.02 9.07
CA TYR A 13 26.62 4.05 8.60
C TYR A 13 27.47 5.06 9.37
N LYS A 14 27.01 6.31 9.48
CA LYS A 14 27.70 7.35 10.26
C LYS A 14 27.87 6.98 11.74
N ALA A 15 26.94 6.20 12.29
CA ALA A 15 26.98 5.71 13.66
C ALA A 15 27.82 4.42 13.84
N GLY A 16 28.41 3.86 12.77
CA GLY A 16 29.16 2.59 12.82
C GLY A 16 28.28 1.34 13.00
N LYS A 17 26.95 1.49 12.90
CA LYS A 17 25.95 0.43 13.14
C LYS A 17 25.33 -0.12 11.85
N LEU A 18 25.92 0.17 10.69
CA LEU A 18 25.35 -0.31 9.42
C LEU A 18 25.22 -1.83 9.38
N GLY A 19 26.20 -2.56 9.93
CA GLY A 19 26.15 -4.02 10.02
C GLY A 19 25.02 -4.55 10.91
N GLU A 20 24.39 -3.72 11.76
CA GLU A 20 23.22 -4.08 12.58
C GLU A 20 21.89 -3.97 11.83
N VAL A 21 21.87 -3.21 10.74
CA VAL A 21 20.67 -3.02 9.93
C VAL A 21 20.28 -4.35 9.30
N GLY A 22 19.07 -4.83 9.63
CA GLY A 22 18.56 -6.09 9.09
C GLY A 22 19.16 -7.34 9.73
N LYS A 23 19.96 -7.26 10.81
CA LYS A 23 20.47 -8.46 11.52
C LYS A 23 19.37 -9.42 11.96
N ASN A 24 18.21 -8.88 12.32
CA ASN A 24 17.04 -9.64 12.75
C ASN A 24 16.04 -9.88 11.61
N TYR A 25 16.42 -9.60 10.36
CA TYR A 25 15.57 -9.90 9.23
C TYR A 25 15.47 -11.42 9.09
N ARG A 26 14.23 -11.92 9.15
CA ARG A 26 13.92 -13.28 8.71
C ARG A 26 13.08 -13.21 7.45
N PRO A 27 13.28 -14.14 6.51
CA PRO A 27 12.31 -14.37 5.45
C PRO A 27 10.91 -14.60 6.04
N LEU A 28 9.91 -14.12 5.31
CA LEU A 28 8.51 -14.43 5.60
C LEU A 28 8.29 -15.94 5.40
N THR A 29 7.46 -16.54 6.24
CA THR A 29 6.97 -17.90 5.97
C THR A 29 6.01 -17.86 4.77
N GLU A 30 5.76 -19.01 4.14
CA GLU A 30 4.80 -19.09 3.03
C GLU A 30 3.43 -18.53 3.39
N LEU A 31 2.92 -18.89 4.58
CA LEU A 31 1.65 -18.36 5.10
C LEU A 31 1.67 -16.83 5.26
N GLU A 32 2.77 -16.25 5.72
CA GLU A 32 2.89 -14.80 5.86
C GLU A 32 2.99 -14.10 4.50
N MET A 33 3.62 -14.74 3.51
CA MET A 33 3.65 -14.24 2.13
C MET A 33 2.26 -14.27 1.50
N GLU A 34 1.53 -15.38 1.64
CA GLU A 34 0.16 -15.51 1.15
C GLU A 34 -0.75 -14.48 1.82
N LEU A 35 -0.67 -14.31 3.14
CA LEU A 35 -1.43 -13.31 3.86
C LEU A 35 -1.12 -11.88 3.36
N ARG A 36 0.15 -11.59 3.07
CA ARG A 36 0.56 -10.30 2.51
C ARG A 36 -0.04 -10.09 1.11
N ASN A 37 0.01 -11.10 0.25
CA ASN A 37 -0.55 -11.03 -1.10
C ASN A 37 -2.07 -10.85 -1.06
N ALA A 38 -2.78 -11.65 -0.25
CA ALA A 38 -4.22 -11.54 -0.07
C ALA A 38 -4.64 -10.16 0.45
N LYS A 39 -3.89 -9.58 1.41
CA LYS A 39 -4.16 -8.22 1.89
C LYS A 39 -3.94 -7.16 0.81
N LYS A 40 -2.94 -7.35 -0.06
CA LYS A 40 -2.67 -6.45 -1.19
C LYS A 40 -3.82 -6.50 -2.20
N GLU A 41 -4.19 -7.69 -2.65
CA GLU A 41 -5.29 -7.89 -3.60
C GLU A 41 -6.62 -7.37 -3.05
N LEU A 42 -6.90 -7.62 -1.77
CA LEU A 42 -8.10 -7.08 -1.12
C LEU A 42 -8.12 -5.55 -1.11
N ALA A 43 -6.98 -4.89 -0.92
CA ALA A 43 -6.89 -3.43 -0.96
C ALA A 43 -7.15 -2.89 -2.37
N GLU A 44 -6.56 -3.52 -3.39
CA GLU A 44 -6.75 -3.17 -4.82
C GLU A 44 -8.22 -3.33 -5.23
N VAL A 45 -8.81 -4.50 -4.97
CA VAL A 45 -10.23 -4.77 -5.30
C VAL A 45 -11.17 -3.81 -4.57
N ARG A 46 -10.88 -3.48 -3.31
CA ARG A 46 -11.70 -2.48 -2.57
C ARG A 46 -11.62 -1.10 -3.22
N MET A 47 -10.43 -0.67 -3.63
CA MET A 47 -10.23 0.60 -4.31
C MET A 47 -10.96 0.63 -5.66
N GLU A 48 -10.82 -0.40 -6.49
CA GLU A 48 -11.53 -0.52 -7.76
C GLU A 48 -13.05 -0.48 -7.58
N ARG A 49 -13.55 -1.24 -6.61
CA ARG A 49 -14.97 -1.27 -6.25
C ARG A 49 -15.49 0.11 -5.83
N ASP A 50 -14.70 0.87 -5.08
CA ASP A 50 -15.06 2.22 -4.65
C ASP A 50 -15.04 3.21 -5.83
N ILE A 51 -14.07 3.09 -6.76
CA ILE A 51 -14.04 3.86 -8.01
C ILE A 51 -15.30 3.58 -8.84
N LEU A 52 -15.65 2.31 -9.03
CA LEU A 52 -16.84 1.92 -9.80
C LEU A 52 -18.13 2.43 -9.17
N LYS A 53 -18.25 2.40 -7.84
CA LYS A 53 -19.39 2.99 -7.13
C LYS A 53 -19.50 4.50 -7.39
N ASN A 54 -18.39 5.21 -7.31
CA ASN A 54 -18.37 6.65 -7.57
C ASN A 54 -18.76 6.97 -9.02
N ALA A 55 -18.25 6.18 -9.97
CA ALA A 55 -18.62 6.31 -11.38
C ALA A 55 -20.12 6.03 -11.60
N ALA A 56 -20.65 4.93 -11.04
CA ALA A 56 -22.06 4.59 -11.15
C ALA A 56 -22.97 5.69 -10.58
N ALA A 57 -22.61 6.28 -9.43
CA ALA A 57 -23.34 7.38 -8.83
C ALA A 57 -23.33 8.65 -9.72
N TYR A 58 -22.18 8.97 -10.33
CA TYR A 58 -22.07 10.08 -11.27
C TYR A 58 -22.99 9.88 -12.50
N PHE A 59 -22.93 8.71 -13.14
CA PHE A 59 -23.74 8.42 -14.33
C PHE A 59 -25.25 8.39 -14.03
N ALA A 60 -25.64 7.83 -12.88
CA ALA A 60 -27.03 7.86 -12.45
C ALA A 60 -27.55 9.29 -12.22
N LYS A 61 -26.71 10.20 -11.72
CA LYS A 61 -27.08 11.61 -11.55
C LYS A 61 -27.19 12.35 -12.88
N GLU A 62 -26.29 12.09 -13.82
CA GLU A 62 -26.28 12.77 -15.12
C GLU A 62 -27.48 12.36 -16.00
N SER A 63 -27.85 11.07 -15.99
CA SER A 63 -29.02 10.59 -16.72
C SER A 63 -30.33 11.25 -16.26
N GLN A 64 -30.45 11.58 -14.97
CA GLN A 64 -31.60 12.29 -14.42
C GLN A 64 -31.65 13.78 -14.82
N ARG A 65 -30.52 14.39 -15.17
CA ARG A 65 -30.47 15.77 -15.67
C ARG A 65 -30.88 15.87 -17.14
N GLY A 66 -30.48 14.91 -17.97
CA GLY A 66 -30.83 14.89 -19.40
C GLY A 66 -32.29 14.50 -19.70
N ALA A 67 -32.98 13.88 -18.73
CA ALA A 67 -34.40 13.52 -18.83
C ALA A 67 -35.36 14.63 -18.35
N ARG A 68 -34.86 15.84 -18.08
CA ARG A 68 -35.66 17.02 -17.69
C ARG A 68 -35.72 18.04 -18.82
#